data_AF-A0A7W8M442-F1
#
_entry.id   AF-A0A7W8M442-F1
#
_cell.length_a   1.000
_cell.length_b   1.000
_cell.length_c   1.000
_cell.angle_alpha   90.00
_cell.angle_beta   90.00
_cell.angle_gamma   90.00
#
_symmetry.space_group_name_H-M   'P 1'
#
loop_
_entity.id
_entity.type
_entity.pdbx_description
1 polymer ?
#
loop_
_entity_poly.entity_id
_entity_poly.type
_entity_poly.pdbx_seq_one_letter_code
_entity_poly.pdbx_strand_id
1 'polypeptide(L)' 'MNTGPDRILKKQLCPNCSKRIFDICAPNSGHVIVELKCPHCKKIVTVDYQSADRHCKDMTG' A
#
# COMPACT_ATOMS: atom_id res chain seq x y z
N MET A 1 -5.59 -22.38 10.11
CA MET A 1 -5.66 -20.95 9.78
C MET A 1 -4.85 -20.77 8.51
N ASN A 2 -5.50 -20.69 7.34
CA ASN A 2 -4.79 -20.57 6.06
C ASN A 2 -4.90 -19.12 5.58
N THR A 3 -3.96 -18.27 5.98
CA THR A 3 -3.75 -16.98 5.32
C THR A 3 -2.92 -17.27 4.06
N GLY A 4 -3.59 -17.27 2.90
CA GLY A 4 -2.92 -17.35 1.59
C GLY A 4 -1.88 -16.22 1.41
N PRO A 5 -1.05 -16.26 0.35
CA PRO A 5 0.08 -15.36 0.24
C PRO A 5 -0.39 -13.91 0.29
N ASP A 6 0.04 -13.18 1.32
CA ASP A 6 -0.13 -11.75 1.50
C ASP A 6 0.52 -11.01 0.31
N ARG A 7 -0.21 -10.87 -0.81
CA ARG A 7 0.29 -10.22 -2.02
C ARG A 7 0.40 -8.72 -1.75
N ILE A 8 1.59 -8.28 -1.34
CA ILE A 8 1.94 -6.85 -1.23
C ILE A 8 1.69 -6.20 -2.60
N LEU A 9 0.67 -5.35 -2.70
CA LEU A 9 0.31 -4.69 -3.96
C LEU A 9 1.26 -3.54 -4.28
N LYS A 10 1.71 -2.81 -3.25
CA LYS A 10 2.63 -1.68 -3.42
C LYS A 10 3.46 -1.42 -2.17
N LYS A 11 4.77 -1.31 -2.35
CA LYS A 11 5.70 -0.83 -1.31
C LYS A 11 5.71 0.70 -1.34
N GLN A 12 5.37 1.33 -0.22
CA GLN A 12 5.39 2.79 -0.12
C GLN A 12 6.72 3.28 0.45
N LEU A 13 7.36 4.16 -0.32
CA LEU A 13 8.63 4.79 0.05
C LEU A 13 8.38 6.22 0.51
N CYS A 14 9.22 6.69 1.43
CA CYS A 14 9.17 8.06 1.89
C CYS A 14 9.65 9.00 0.79
N PRO A 15 8.86 10.01 0.37
CA PRO A 15 9.31 10.98 -0.61
C PRO A 15 10.48 11.86 -0.11
N ASN A 16 10.72 11.88 1.21
CA ASN A 16 11.78 12.70 1.81
C ASN A 16 13.12 11.98 1.98
N CYS A 17 13.12 10.65 2.17
CA CYS A 17 14.34 9.90 2.48
C CYS A 17 14.48 8.59 1.70
N SER A 18 13.55 8.30 0.81
CA SER A 18 13.50 7.11 -0.06
C SER A 18 13.49 5.76 0.68
N LYS A 19 13.44 5.76 2.02
CA LYS A 19 13.30 4.54 2.82
C LYS A 19 11.84 4.11 2.89
N ARG A 20 11.63 2.80 3.03
CA ARG A 20 10.30 2.18 3.14
C ARG A 20 9.57 2.72 4.38
N ILE A 21 8.27 2.97 4.22
CA ILE A 21 7.41 3.39 5.35
C ILE A 21 6.42 2.29 5.70
N PHE A 22 5.66 1.78 4.72
CA PHE A 22 4.69 0.71 4.90
C PHE A 22 4.42 0.01 3.57
N ASP A 23 3.71 -1.11 3.64
CA ASP A 23 3.16 -1.82 2.48
C ASP A 23 1.65 -1.72 2.49
N ILE A 24 1.04 -1.61 1.31
CA ILE A 24 -0.41 -1.66 1.17
C ILE A 24 -0.83 -2.94 0.45
N CYS A 25 -1.76 -3.65 1.07
CA CYS A 25 -2.51 -4.77 0.50
C CYS A 25 -4.00 -4.38 0.60
N ALA A 26 -4.59 -3.95 -0.50
CA ALA A 26 -5.97 -3.47 -0.54
C ALA A 26 -6.77 -4.29 -1.57
N PRO A 27 -7.56 -5.28 -1.11
CA PRO A 27 -8.41 -6.10 -1.98
C PRO A 27 -9.71 -5.40 -2.42
N ASN A 28 -9.99 -4.19 -1.91
CA ASN A 28 -11.28 -3.52 -2.09
C ASN A 28 -11.13 -2.22 -2.88
N SER A 29 -12.10 -1.93 -3.74
CA SER A 29 -12.26 -0.67 -4.45
C SER A 29 -12.50 0.47 -3.46
N GLY A 30 -11.69 1.53 -3.52
CA GLY A 30 -11.85 2.67 -2.63
C GLY A 30 -10.70 3.68 -2.70
N HIS A 31 -10.97 4.86 -2.15
CA HIS A 31 -9.98 5.92 -1.94
C HIS A 31 -9.55 5.89 -0.47
N VAL A 32 -8.24 5.72 -0.23
CA VAL A 32 -7.65 5.69 1.11
C VAL A 32 -6.55 6.74 1.17
N ILE A 33 -6.67 7.65 2.14
CA ILE A 33 -5.62 8.62 2.47
C ILE A 33 -4.97 8.16 3.77
N VAL A 34 -3.65 7.93 3.72
CA VAL A 34 -2.85 7.55 4.90
C VAL A 34 -1.91 8.69 5.26
N GLU A 35 -2.09 9.28 6.44
CA GLU A 35 -1.13 10.22 7.02
C GLU A 35 -0.34 9.52 8.13
N LEU A 36 0.99 9.55 8.03
CA LEU A 36 1.84 8.94 9.05
C LEU A 36 3.21 9.62 9.17
N LYS A 37 3.81 9.47 10.35
CA LYS A 37 5.19 9.89 10.61
C LYS A 37 6.17 8.86 10.07
N CYS A 38 7.08 9.27 9.18
CA CYS A 38 8.13 8.38 8.69
C CYS A 38 9.02 7.90 9.85
N PRO A 39 9.23 6.59 10.04
CA PRO A 39 10.06 6.08 11.13
C PRO A 39 11.54 6.46 10.99
N HIS A 40 11.98 6.77 9.77
CA HIS A 40 13.38 7.06 9.46
C HIS A 40 13.74 8.55 9.52
N CYS A 41 12.99 9.42 8.83
CA CYS A 41 13.30 10.86 8.79
C CYS A 41 12.38 11.72 9.66
N LYS A 42 11.42 11.09 10.37
CA LYS A 42 10.50 11.72 11.33
C LYS A 42 9.57 12.82 10.76
N LYS A 43 9.59 13.06 9.45
CA LYS A 43 8.64 13.94 8.76
C LYS A 43 7.28 13.24 8.62
N ILE A 44 6.20 14.02 8.71
CA ILE A 44 4.86 13.56 8.35
C ILE A 44 4.77 13.44 6.84
N VAL A 45 4.17 12.36 6.36
CA VAL A 45 3.89 12.13 4.95
C VAL A 45 2.43 11.73 4.78
N THR A 46 1.85 12.17 3.68
CA THR A 46 0.49 11.82 3.29
C THR A 46 0.57 11.02 2.00
N VAL A 47 0.02 9.81 2.00
CA VAL A 47 -0.05 8.92 0.85
C VAL A 47 -1.50 8.79 0.45
N ASP A 48 -1.79 9.27 -0.76
CA ASP A 48 -3.08 9.07 -1.41
C ASP A 48 -3.04 7.76 -2.22
N TYR A 49 -3.93 6.83 -1.90
CA TYR A 49 -4.11 5.59 -2.63
C TYR A 49 -5.54 5.49 -3.17
N GLN A 50 -5.66 5.47 -4.49
CA GLN A 50 -6.90 5.19 -5.19
C GLN A 50 -6.78 3.82 -5.87
N SER A 51 -7.53 2.82 -5.40
CA SER A 51 -7.74 1.60 -6.19
C SER A 51 -8.82 1.91 -7.23
N ALA A 52 -8.39 2.23 -8.46
CA ALA A 52 -9.26 2.07 -9.60
C ALA A 52 -9.64 0.58 -9.66
N ASP A 53 -10.93 0.26 -9.73
CA ASP A 53 -11.42 -1.10 -9.87
C ASP A 53 -10.72 -1.77 -11.07
N ARG A 54 -9.67 -2.51 -10.76
CA ARG A 54 -9.19 -3.61 -11.57
C ARG A 54 -9.25 -4.77 -10.62
N HIS A 55 -10.43 -5.37 -10.58
CA HIS A 55 -10.59 -6.78 -10.33
C HIS A 55 -9.26 -7.51 -10.55
N CYS A 56 -8.72 -8.17 -9.52
CA CYS A 56 -7.90 -9.37 -9.73
C CYS A 56 -8.84 -10.47 -10.27
N LYS A 57 -9.49 -10.21 -11.40
CA LYS A 57 -10.02 -11.28 -12.24
C LYS A 57 -8.87 -11.67 -13.15
N ASP A 58 -8.76 -12.98 -13.27
CA ASP A 58 -8.00 -13.69 -14.28
C ASP A 58 -6.52 -13.93 -13.89
N MET A 59 -5.97 -15.15 -13.98
CA MET A 59 -6.42 -16.30 -14.75
C MET A 59 -5.58 -17.56 -14.39
N THR A 60 -6.25 -18.72 -14.41
CA THR A 60 -5.77 -20.08 -14.75
C THR A 60 -4.82 -20.87 -13.83
N GLY A 61 -5.29 -22.09 -13.50
CA GLY A 61 -4.58 -23.21 -12.90
C GLY A 61 -5.56 -24.18 -12.27
#